data_AF-B5VDN5-F1
#
_entry.id   AF-B5VDN5-F1
#
_cell.length_a   1.000
_cell.length_b   1.000
_cell.length_c   1.000
_cell.angle_alpha   90.00
_cell.angle_beta   90.00
_cell.angle_gamma   90.00
#
_symmetry.space_group_name_H-M   'P 1'
#
loop_
_entity.id
_entity.type
_entity.pdbx_description
1 polymer ?
#
loop_
_entity_poly.entity_id
_entity_poly.type
_entity_poly.pdbx_seq_one_letter_code
_entity_poly.pdbx_strand_id
1 'polypeptide(L)'
;YSEDDSDDDGNSSYTMENGGENDGDEDLNAIYGPYIQKIHMLQRSISIELASLNELLQDKQQHDEYWNTVNTSIETVSEFFDKLNRLTSQREKRMIAQMTKQRDVNNVWIQSVKDLEMELVDKDEKLVALDKERKNLKKMLQKKLNNQPQIETEANEESDDANSMIKGSQESTNTLEEIVKFIEATKESDEDSDADEFFDAEEAASDKKANDSEDLTTNKETPANAKPQEEAPEDESLIVISSPQVEKKNQLLKEGSFVGYEDPVRTKLALDEDNRPKIGLWSVLKSMVGQDLTKLTLPVSFNEPTSLLQRVSEDIEYSHILDQAATFEDSSLRMLYVAAFTASMYASTTNRVSKPFNPLLGETFEYARTDGQYRFFTEQVSHHPPISATWTESPKWDFYGECNVDSSFNGRTFAVQHLGLWYITIRPDHNISVPEETYSWKKPNNTVIGILMGKPQVDNSGDVKVTNHTTGDYCMLHYKAHGWTSAGAYEVRGEVFNKDGKKLWVLGGHWNDSIYGKKVTARGGELTLDRIKTANSATGGPKLDGSKFLIWKANERPSVPFNLTLFALTLNALPPHLVPYLAPTDSRLRPDQRAMENGEYDKAAAEKHRVEVKQRAAKKKGTKRRRIQT
;
A
#
# COMPACT_ATOMS: atom_id res chain seq x y z
N TYR A 1 31.12 12.10 -68.03
CA TYR A 1 32.39 11.39 -67.85
C TYR A 1 32.17 10.33 -66.79
N SER A 2 32.82 9.19 -66.95
CA SER A 2 32.63 7.90 -66.24
C SER A 2 33.44 7.82 -64.94
N GLU A 3 33.66 6.60 -64.44
CA GLU A 3 34.18 6.24 -63.09
C GLU A 3 33.02 6.34 -62.06
N ASP A 4 32.22 5.30 -61.83
CA ASP A 4 32.52 3.85 -61.73
C ASP A 4 33.61 3.54 -60.69
N ASP A 5 33.17 3.25 -59.47
CA ASP A 5 33.88 2.41 -58.50
C ASP A 5 32.82 1.49 -57.88
N SER A 6 33.01 0.19 -58.01
CA SER A 6 32.10 -0.84 -57.49
C SER A 6 32.89 -1.91 -56.76
N ASP A 7 32.67 -2.04 -55.46
CA ASP A 7 33.01 -3.25 -54.70
C ASP A 7 31.82 -3.61 -53.82
N ASP A 8 31.32 -4.83 -54.00
CA ASP A 8 30.31 -5.48 -53.20
C ASP A 8 31.01 -6.52 -52.32
N ASP A 9 30.84 -6.42 -51.00
CA ASP A 9 31.17 -7.55 -50.12
C ASP A 9 30.27 -7.52 -48.86
N GLY A 10 29.46 -8.56 -48.71
CA GLY A 10 28.31 -8.55 -47.81
C GLY A 10 28.61 -9.11 -46.42
N ASN A 11 28.10 -8.45 -45.37
CA ASN A 11 27.91 -9.11 -44.07
C ASN A 11 26.62 -8.64 -43.37
N SER A 12 25.48 -9.22 -43.77
CA SER A 12 24.19 -9.05 -43.10
C SER A 12 24.14 -9.89 -41.81
N SER A 13 24.91 -9.46 -40.80
CA SER A 13 24.91 -10.07 -39.48
C SER A 13 23.60 -9.73 -38.75
N TYR A 14 22.64 -10.66 -38.78
CA TYR A 14 21.40 -10.60 -38.00
C TYR A 14 21.68 -10.76 -36.49
N THR A 15 22.13 -9.70 -35.84
CA THR A 15 22.17 -9.62 -34.38
C THR A 15 20.77 -9.36 -33.83
N MET A 16 20.02 -10.42 -33.52
CA MET A 16 18.90 -10.32 -32.58
C MET A 16 19.44 -9.98 -31.19
N GLU A 17 19.47 -8.70 -30.82
CA GLU A 17 19.54 -8.34 -29.41
C GLU A 17 18.19 -8.65 -28.74
N ASN A 18 18.24 -9.35 -27.61
CA ASN A 18 17.06 -9.95 -26.99
C ASN A 18 16.02 -8.90 -26.57
N GLY A 19 14.78 -9.05 -27.06
CA GLY A 19 13.63 -8.33 -26.54
C GLY A 19 13.36 -8.71 -25.08
N GLY A 20 13.47 -7.72 -24.18
CA GLY A 20 13.35 -7.91 -22.73
C GLY A 20 13.03 -6.65 -21.95
N GLU A 21 12.45 -5.62 -22.59
CA GLU A 21 11.81 -4.49 -21.88
C GLU A 21 10.36 -4.89 -21.52
N ASN A 22 9.83 -4.42 -20.39
CA ASN A 22 8.51 -4.85 -19.88
C ASN A 22 7.33 -4.34 -20.72
N ASP A 23 6.32 -5.19 -20.94
CA ASP A 23 4.99 -4.82 -21.48
C ASP A 23 4.30 -3.64 -20.76
N GLY A 24 4.73 -3.30 -19.53
CA GLY A 24 4.19 -2.20 -18.73
C GLY A 24 4.72 -0.80 -19.10
N ASP A 25 5.77 -0.70 -19.93
CA ASP A 25 6.32 0.60 -20.35
C ASP A 25 5.69 1.12 -21.65
N GLU A 26 4.98 0.30 -22.44
CA GLU A 26 4.44 0.73 -23.74
C GLU A 26 3.35 1.81 -23.62
N ASP A 27 2.36 1.63 -22.74
CA ASP A 27 1.26 2.59 -22.50
C ASP A 27 1.76 4.00 -22.12
N LEU A 28 2.80 4.09 -21.28
CA LEU A 28 3.35 5.38 -20.85
C LEU A 28 4.18 6.06 -21.93
N ASN A 29 4.93 5.27 -22.72
CA ASN A 29 5.69 5.79 -23.86
C ASN A 29 4.75 6.31 -24.97
N ALA A 30 3.56 5.73 -25.13
CA ALA A 30 2.56 6.17 -26.11
C ALA A 30 1.95 7.55 -25.79
N ILE A 31 1.76 7.90 -24.51
CA ILE A 31 1.10 9.15 -24.10
C ILE A 31 2.09 10.33 -23.98
N TYR A 32 3.30 10.09 -23.48
CA TYR A 32 4.25 11.17 -23.13
C TYR A 32 5.60 11.11 -23.88
N GLY A 33 5.82 10.08 -24.70
CA GLY A 33 7.05 9.91 -25.49
C GLY A 33 8.23 9.29 -24.72
N PRO A 34 9.21 8.70 -25.42
CA PRO A 34 10.27 7.91 -24.81
C PRO A 34 11.18 8.72 -23.87
N TYR A 35 11.53 8.11 -22.74
CA TYR A 35 12.44 8.64 -21.71
C TYR A 35 12.04 9.99 -21.05
N ILE A 36 10.85 10.53 -21.33
CA ILE A 36 10.38 11.85 -20.86
C ILE A 36 10.50 12.05 -19.34
N GLN A 37 10.12 11.04 -18.54
CA GLN A 37 10.25 11.07 -17.09
C GLN A 37 11.73 11.14 -16.66
N LYS A 38 12.59 10.31 -17.25
CA LYS A 38 14.04 10.27 -16.97
C LYS A 38 14.74 11.60 -17.31
N ILE A 39 14.27 12.27 -18.38
CA ILE A 39 14.73 13.60 -18.79
C ILE A 39 14.30 14.68 -17.78
N HIS A 40 13.02 14.73 -17.39
CA HIS A 40 12.55 15.69 -16.37
C HIS A 40 13.17 15.46 -14.98
N MET A 41 13.46 14.20 -14.63
CA MET A 41 14.19 13.85 -13.40
C MET A 41 15.61 14.43 -13.43
N LEU A 42 16.37 14.24 -14.52
CA LEU A 42 17.72 14.81 -14.65
C LEU A 42 17.71 16.34 -14.64
N GLN A 43 16.76 16.97 -15.34
CA GLN A 43 16.57 18.42 -15.27
C GLN A 43 16.36 18.89 -13.82
N ARG A 44 15.50 18.22 -13.05
CA ARG A 44 15.24 18.55 -11.65
C ARG A 44 16.45 18.30 -10.74
N SER A 45 17.22 17.22 -10.96
CA SER A 45 18.47 16.96 -10.24
C SER A 45 19.51 18.05 -10.51
N ILE A 46 19.68 18.47 -11.77
CA ILE A 46 20.57 19.59 -12.15
C ILE A 46 20.12 20.88 -11.45
N SER A 47 18.82 21.21 -11.43
CA SER A 47 18.32 22.40 -10.73
C SER A 47 18.57 22.36 -9.22
N ILE A 48 18.43 21.20 -8.57
CA ILE A 48 18.68 21.03 -7.13
C ILE A 48 20.17 21.14 -6.80
N GLU A 49 21.04 20.54 -7.62
CA GLU A 49 22.49 20.57 -7.39
C GLU A 49 23.06 21.97 -7.67
N LEU A 50 22.60 22.65 -8.73
CA LEU A 50 22.96 24.04 -9.01
C LEU A 50 22.44 25.01 -7.93
N ALA A 51 21.24 24.79 -7.38
CA ALA A 51 20.75 25.57 -6.25
C ALA A 51 21.61 25.35 -5.00
N SER A 52 21.95 24.11 -4.68
CA SER A 52 22.81 23.75 -3.55
C SER A 52 24.23 24.32 -3.70
N LEU A 53 24.78 24.30 -4.91
CA LEU A 53 26.08 24.90 -5.25
C LEU A 53 26.04 26.43 -5.15
N ASN A 54 24.95 27.08 -5.57
CA ASN A 54 24.76 28.53 -5.43
C ASN A 54 24.56 28.96 -3.97
N GLU A 55 23.89 28.16 -3.14
CA GLU A 55 23.83 28.38 -1.68
C GLU A 55 25.23 28.25 -1.05
N LEU A 56 25.98 27.20 -1.40
CA LEU A 56 27.34 26.97 -0.93
C LEU A 56 28.29 28.11 -1.32
N LEU A 57 28.23 28.58 -2.56
CA LEU A 57 29.04 29.70 -3.08
C LEU A 57 28.67 31.07 -2.49
N GLN A 58 27.57 31.18 -1.74
CA GLN A 58 27.19 32.40 -1.02
C GLN A 58 27.59 32.38 0.46
N ASP A 59 28.13 31.26 0.98
CA ASP A 59 28.70 31.22 2.33
C ASP A 59 29.97 32.09 2.43
N LYS A 60 30.16 32.70 3.59
CA LYS A 60 31.30 33.55 3.93
C LYS A 60 32.34 32.83 4.79
N GLN A 61 32.08 31.58 5.21
CA GLN A 61 33.03 30.77 5.97
C GLN A 61 33.53 29.59 5.13
N GLN A 62 34.75 29.75 4.57
CA GLN A 62 35.43 28.67 3.87
C GLN A 62 36.07 27.72 4.90
N HIS A 63 35.57 26.48 4.95
CA HIS A 63 36.15 25.38 5.71
C HIS A 63 37.11 24.56 4.84
N ASP A 64 37.99 23.75 5.44
CA ASP A 64 39.04 23.01 4.71
C ASP A 64 38.49 22.01 3.65
N GLU A 65 37.27 21.49 3.85
CA GLU A 65 36.59 20.59 2.90
C GLU A 65 35.68 21.33 1.87
N TYR A 66 35.57 22.66 1.96
CA TYR A 66 34.67 23.47 1.12
C TYR A 66 34.94 23.30 -0.37
N TRP A 67 36.20 23.49 -0.79
CA TRP A 67 36.56 23.43 -2.22
C TRP A 67 36.48 22.02 -2.80
N ASN A 68 36.70 20.98 -1.99
CA ASN A 68 36.47 19.59 -2.39
C ASN A 68 34.97 19.35 -2.65
N THR A 69 34.10 19.87 -1.77
CA THR A 69 32.64 19.77 -1.91
C THR A 69 32.15 20.51 -3.17
N VAL A 70 32.64 21.75 -3.40
CA VAL A 70 32.37 22.52 -4.63
C VAL A 70 32.76 21.74 -5.88
N ASN A 71 33.95 21.15 -5.92
CA ASN A 71 34.41 20.35 -7.06
C ASN A 71 33.54 19.11 -7.30
N THR A 72 33.24 18.33 -6.25
CA THR A 72 32.38 17.13 -6.39
C THR A 72 30.96 17.47 -6.85
N SER A 73 30.38 18.59 -6.42
CA SER A 73 29.08 19.07 -6.94
C SER A 73 29.18 19.49 -8.41
N ILE A 74 30.26 20.16 -8.83
CA ILE A 74 30.48 20.55 -10.24
C ILE A 74 30.66 19.31 -11.13
N GLU A 75 31.45 18.33 -10.71
CA GLU A 75 31.61 17.02 -11.40
C GLU A 75 30.26 16.30 -11.52
N THR A 76 29.46 16.28 -10.45
CA THR A 76 28.13 15.68 -10.42
C THR A 76 27.15 16.38 -11.37
N VAL A 77 27.18 17.72 -11.43
CA VAL A 77 26.41 18.51 -12.40
C VAL A 77 26.82 18.19 -13.84
N SER A 78 28.12 18.09 -14.13
CA SER A 78 28.63 17.72 -15.45
C SER A 78 28.13 16.33 -15.86
N GLU A 79 28.28 15.34 -14.97
CA GLU A 79 27.76 13.98 -15.19
C GLU A 79 26.24 13.96 -15.46
N PHE A 80 25.45 14.81 -14.80
CA PHE A 80 24.02 14.91 -15.05
C PHE A 80 23.71 15.58 -16.40
N PHE A 81 24.46 16.61 -16.81
CA PHE A 81 24.32 17.21 -18.15
C PHE A 81 24.67 16.22 -19.26
N ASP A 82 25.74 15.44 -19.13
CA ASP A 82 26.11 14.42 -20.13
C ASP A 82 25.04 13.33 -20.25
N LYS A 83 24.49 12.87 -19.12
CA LYS A 83 23.37 11.91 -19.09
C LYS A 83 22.10 12.51 -19.69
N LEU A 84 21.81 13.79 -19.43
CA LEU A 84 20.65 14.50 -19.98
C LEU A 84 20.77 14.65 -21.50
N ASN A 85 21.93 15.07 -22.00
CA ASN A 85 22.22 15.16 -23.43
C ASN A 85 22.07 13.79 -24.11
N ARG A 86 22.73 12.75 -23.57
CA ARG A 86 22.65 11.39 -24.09
C ARG A 86 21.21 10.86 -24.15
N LEU A 87 20.42 11.02 -23.09
CA LEU A 87 19.02 10.57 -23.05
C LEU A 87 18.11 11.40 -23.97
N THR A 88 18.39 12.70 -24.13
CA THR A 88 17.65 13.57 -25.06
C THR A 88 17.88 13.14 -26.51
N SER A 89 19.14 12.92 -26.92
CA SER A 89 19.45 12.38 -28.25
C SER A 89 18.95 10.94 -28.46
N GLN A 90 18.88 10.11 -27.41
CA GLN A 90 18.26 8.79 -27.50
C GLN A 90 16.73 8.86 -27.64
N ARG A 91 16.06 9.81 -26.96
CA ARG A 91 14.64 10.11 -27.17
C ARG A 91 14.39 10.55 -28.61
N GLU A 92 15.15 11.50 -29.11
CA GLU A 92 15.01 12.03 -30.47
C GLU A 92 15.16 10.91 -31.51
N LYS A 93 16.17 10.05 -31.38
CA LYS A 93 16.34 8.88 -32.25
C LYS A 93 15.16 7.89 -32.16
N ARG A 94 14.65 7.56 -30.95
CA ARG A 94 13.45 6.70 -30.81
C ARG A 94 12.20 7.37 -31.40
N MET A 95 11.97 8.66 -31.15
CA MET A 95 10.80 9.38 -31.70
C MET A 95 10.85 9.49 -33.23
N ILE A 96 12.01 9.77 -33.83
CA ILE A 96 12.19 9.77 -35.29
C ILE A 96 11.88 8.38 -35.85
N ALA A 97 12.41 7.31 -35.25
CA ALA A 97 12.13 5.94 -35.69
C ALA A 97 10.63 5.57 -35.56
N GLN A 98 9.97 5.97 -34.47
CA GLN A 98 8.53 5.78 -34.28
C GLN A 98 7.70 6.56 -35.30
N MET A 99 8.04 7.82 -35.57
CA MET A 99 7.34 8.66 -36.56
C MET A 99 7.53 8.14 -37.99
N THR A 100 8.73 7.66 -38.35
CA THR A 100 8.96 6.98 -39.64
C THR A 100 8.15 5.70 -39.74
N LYS A 101 8.21 4.81 -38.74
CA LYS A 101 7.41 3.57 -38.73
C LYS A 101 5.91 3.86 -38.83
N GLN A 102 5.39 4.86 -38.12
CA GLN A 102 3.98 5.25 -38.20
C GLN A 102 3.63 5.83 -39.57
N ARG A 103 4.51 6.62 -40.18
CA ARG A 103 4.35 7.11 -41.55
C ARG A 103 4.27 5.95 -42.54
N ASP A 104 5.14 4.95 -42.41
CA ASP A 104 5.17 3.80 -43.31
C ASP A 104 3.94 2.90 -43.15
N VAL A 105 3.50 2.65 -41.91
CA VAL A 105 2.23 1.98 -41.61
C VAL A 105 1.04 2.75 -42.19
N ASN A 106 1.01 4.09 -42.04
CA ASN A 106 -0.04 4.92 -42.62
C ASN A 106 0.00 4.89 -44.16
N ASN A 107 1.17 4.88 -44.78
CA ASN A 107 1.30 4.78 -46.25
C ASN A 107 0.73 3.44 -46.76
N VAL A 108 1.06 2.32 -46.09
CA VAL A 108 0.53 0.99 -46.42
C VAL A 108 -0.98 0.95 -46.22
N TRP A 109 -1.49 1.47 -45.10
CA TRP A 109 -2.94 1.52 -44.83
C TRP A 109 -3.69 2.37 -45.87
N ILE A 110 -3.16 3.55 -46.22
CA ILE A 110 -3.72 4.40 -47.29
C ILE A 110 -3.74 3.68 -48.64
N GLN A 111 -2.73 2.85 -48.94
CA GLN A 111 -2.73 2.05 -50.17
C GLN A 111 -3.78 0.94 -50.10
N SER A 112 -3.82 0.15 -49.03
CA SER A 112 -4.82 -0.91 -48.85
C SER A 112 -6.26 -0.38 -48.85
N VAL A 113 -6.51 0.82 -48.32
CA VAL A 113 -7.83 1.47 -48.40
C VAL A 113 -8.19 1.83 -49.85
N LYS A 114 -7.27 2.37 -50.65
CA LYS A 114 -7.51 2.64 -52.07
C LYS A 114 -7.72 1.36 -52.89
N ASP A 115 -6.95 0.31 -52.57
CA ASP A 115 -7.09 -1.00 -53.23
C ASP A 115 -8.47 -1.60 -52.92
N LEU A 116 -8.96 -1.45 -51.68
CA LEU A 116 -10.31 -1.83 -51.27
C LEU A 116 -11.41 -0.95 -51.89
N GLU A 117 -11.21 0.37 -52.00
CA GLU A 117 -12.12 1.29 -52.70
C GLU A 117 -12.27 0.88 -54.18
N MET A 118 -11.16 0.54 -54.85
CA MET A 118 -11.17 0.02 -56.22
C MET A 118 -11.88 -1.33 -56.33
N GLU A 119 -11.64 -2.27 -55.40
CA GLU A 119 -12.33 -3.57 -55.40
C GLU A 119 -13.83 -3.43 -55.12
N LEU A 120 -14.24 -2.45 -54.31
CA LEU A 120 -15.64 -2.17 -54.01
C LEU A 120 -16.37 -1.54 -55.21
N VAL A 121 -15.72 -0.62 -55.93
CA VAL A 121 -16.24 -0.08 -57.20
C VAL A 121 -16.40 -1.17 -58.27
N ASP A 122 -15.41 -2.06 -58.44
CA ASP A 122 -15.50 -3.19 -59.37
C ASP A 122 -16.63 -4.18 -58.99
N LYS A 123 -16.87 -4.40 -57.69
CA LYS A 123 -18.02 -5.18 -57.18
C LYS A 123 -19.35 -4.48 -57.45
N ASP A 124 -19.46 -3.17 -57.24
CA ASP A 124 -20.68 -2.42 -57.52
C ASP A 124 -21.00 -2.37 -59.03
N GLU A 125 -20.00 -2.19 -59.89
CA GLU A 125 -20.19 -2.30 -61.35
C GLU A 125 -20.68 -3.71 -61.75
N LYS A 126 -20.15 -4.77 -61.13
CA LYS A 126 -20.61 -6.15 -61.32
C LYS A 126 -22.03 -6.38 -60.79
N LEU A 127 -22.41 -5.80 -59.65
CA LEU A 127 -23.78 -5.87 -59.12
C LEU A 127 -24.78 -5.14 -60.03
N VAL A 128 -24.41 -3.97 -60.55
CA VAL A 128 -25.22 -3.22 -61.54
C VAL A 128 -25.35 -4.00 -62.85
N ALA A 129 -24.29 -4.67 -63.31
CA ALA A 129 -24.34 -5.56 -64.47
C ALA A 129 -25.26 -6.76 -64.24
N LEU A 130 -25.11 -7.47 -63.11
CA LEU A 130 -25.91 -8.64 -62.76
C LEU A 130 -27.39 -8.29 -62.55
N ASP A 131 -27.72 -7.15 -61.92
CA ASP A 131 -29.12 -6.75 -61.78
C ASP A 131 -29.74 -6.28 -63.12
N LYS A 132 -28.93 -5.73 -64.03
CA LYS A 132 -29.33 -5.45 -65.42
C LYS A 132 -29.60 -6.76 -66.20
N GLU A 133 -28.78 -7.79 -66.02
CA GLU A 133 -29.02 -9.12 -66.58
C GLU A 133 -30.26 -9.78 -65.97
N ARG A 134 -30.41 -9.78 -64.64
CA ARG A 134 -31.61 -10.23 -63.90
C ARG A 134 -32.88 -9.54 -64.39
N LYS A 135 -32.85 -8.23 -64.60
CA LYS A 135 -33.98 -7.45 -65.17
C LYS A 135 -34.27 -7.84 -66.62
N ASN A 136 -33.26 -8.19 -67.42
CA ASN A 136 -33.45 -8.69 -68.79
C ASN A 136 -33.99 -10.14 -68.82
N LEU A 137 -33.47 -11.03 -67.98
CA LEU A 137 -33.95 -12.39 -67.78
C LEU A 137 -35.41 -12.41 -67.31
N LYS A 138 -35.77 -11.60 -66.31
CA LYS A 138 -37.16 -11.45 -65.84
C LYS A 138 -38.08 -10.99 -66.98
N LYS A 139 -37.66 -10.03 -67.80
CA LYS A 139 -38.40 -9.60 -69.00
C LYS A 139 -38.52 -10.71 -70.05
N MET A 140 -37.48 -11.51 -70.29
CA MET A 140 -37.53 -12.63 -71.23
C MET A 140 -38.45 -13.77 -70.75
N LEU A 141 -38.38 -14.13 -69.46
CA LEU A 141 -39.25 -15.14 -68.85
C LEU A 141 -40.72 -14.71 -68.92
N GLN A 142 -41.02 -13.48 -68.49
CA GLN A 142 -42.39 -12.93 -68.53
C GLN A 142 -42.93 -12.82 -69.98
N LYS A 143 -42.05 -12.56 -70.97
CA LYS A 143 -42.42 -12.54 -72.39
C LYS A 143 -42.57 -13.94 -73.01
N LYS A 144 -41.99 -14.99 -72.43
CA LYS A 144 -42.27 -16.39 -72.78
C LYS A 144 -43.59 -16.87 -72.16
N LEU A 145 -43.84 -16.52 -70.90
CA LEU A 145 -45.01 -16.98 -70.14
C LEU A 145 -46.33 -16.53 -70.78
N ASN A 146 -46.39 -15.31 -71.32
CA ASN A 146 -47.57 -14.79 -72.01
C ASN A 146 -47.86 -15.43 -73.39
N ASN A 147 -47.07 -16.40 -73.84
CA ASN A 147 -47.08 -16.91 -75.22
C ASN A 147 -47.27 -18.45 -75.32
N GLN A 148 -48.08 -19.05 -74.43
CA GLN A 148 -48.58 -20.42 -74.59
C GLN A 148 -50.11 -20.43 -74.86
N PRO A 149 -50.60 -21.18 -75.87
CA PRO A 149 -52.02 -21.31 -76.14
C PRO A 149 -52.68 -22.32 -75.18
N GLN A 150 -53.94 -22.06 -74.81
CA GLN A 150 -54.77 -23.00 -74.06
C GLN A 150 -55.25 -24.14 -74.96
N ILE A 151 -55.46 -25.33 -74.38
CA ILE A 151 -56.08 -26.49 -75.03
C ILE A 151 -57.24 -26.92 -74.13
N GLU A 152 -58.44 -26.99 -74.70
CA GLU A 152 -59.64 -27.47 -74.00
C GLU A 152 -59.78 -28.99 -74.12
N THR A 153 -60.53 -29.59 -73.20
CA THR A 153 -60.55 -31.03 -72.94
C THR A 153 -61.88 -31.65 -73.35
N GLU A 154 -61.88 -32.74 -74.10
CA GLU A 154 -62.99 -33.71 -74.12
C GLU A 154 -62.47 -35.12 -74.49
N ALA A 155 -63.27 -36.15 -74.19
CA ALA A 155 -62.79 -37.54 -74.09
C ALA A 155 -63.40 -38.48 -75.14
N ASN A 156 -62.75 -39.61 -75.38
CA ASN A 156 -63.44 -40.90 -75.62
C ASN A 156 -62.50 -42.11 -75.45
N GLU A 157 -63.12 -43.29 -75.44
CA GLU A 157 -62.54 -44.60 -75.08
C GLU A 157 -61.90 -45.30 -76.29
N GLU A 158 -60.85 -46.12 -76.08
CA GLU A 158 -60.85 -47.58 -76.35
C GLU A 158 -59.48 -48.28 -76.11
N SER A 159 -59.56 -49.54 -75.68
CA SER A 159 -58.62 -50.70 -75.77
C SER A 159 -57.06 -50.54 -75.73
N ASP A 160 -56.49 -51.24 -74.75
CA ASP A 160 -55.43 -52.27 -74.88
C ASP A 160 -53.94 -51.95 -75.17
N ASP A 161 -53.14 -52.23 -74.12
CA ASP A 161 -51.85 -52.95 -74.10
C ASP A 161 -50.51 -52.20 -74.30
N ALA A 162 -49.43 -52.86 -73.86
CA ALA A 162 -48.01 -52.58 -74.11
C ALA A 162 -47.39 -51.24 -73.60
N ASN A 163 -47.47 -51.03 -72.28
CA ASN A 163 -46.35 -50.66 -71.38
C ASN A 163 -45.08 -49.92 -71.93
N SER A 164 -44.62 -48.92 -71.16
CA SER A 164 -43.31 -48.23 -71.20
C SER A 164 -43.16 -46.96 -72.07
N MET A 165 -42.49 -45.94 -71.49
CA MET A 165 -42.01 -44.68 -72.10
C MET A 165 -43.03 -43.60 -72.49
N ILE A 166 -43.86 -43.16 -71.54
CA ILE A 166 -44.22 -41.73 -71.44
C ILE A 166 -43.31 -41.06 -70.39
N LYS A 167 -42.16 -40.58 -70.84
CA LYS A 167 -41.29 -39.64 -70.10
C LYS A 167 -40.69 -38.65 -71.09
N GLY A 168 -41.18 -37.42 -71.10
CA GLY A 168 -40.74 -36.39 -72.04
C GLY A 168 -41.54 -35.08 -72.10
N SER A 169 -42.68 -34.97 -71.40
CA SER A 169 -43.63 -33.84 -71.60
C SER A 169 -44.19 -33.18 -70.33
N GLN A 170 -43.72 -33.56 -69.12
CA GLN A 170 -44.22 -32.99 -67.84
C GLN A 170 -43.14 -32.39 -66.93
N GLU A 171 -41.85 -32.63 -67.17
CA GLU A 171 -40.77 -32.10 -66.32
C GLU A 171 -40.47 -30.59 -66.60
N SER A 172 -40.99 -30.02 -67.70
CA SER A 172 -40.69 -28.64 -68.15
C SER A 172 -41.71 -27.57 -67.74
N THR A 173 -42.88 -27.94 -67.21
CA THR A 173 -43.88 -26.99 -66.66
C THR A 173 -43.69 -26.78 -65.16
N ASN A 174 -43.62 -27.87 -64.37
CA ASN A 174 -43.43 -27.81 -62.92
C ASN A 174 -42.17 -27.01 -62.54
N THR A 175 -41.07 -27.20 -63.28
CA THR A 175 -39.79 -26.52 -63.02
C THR A 175 -39.86 -25.00 -63.21
N LEU A 176 -40.82 -24.48 -64.00
CA LEU A 176 -41.05 -23.05 -64.14
C LEU A 176 -41.88 -22.48 -62.98
N GLU A 177 -42.85 -23.26 -62.48
CA GLU A 177 -43.71 -22.89 -61.34
C GLU A 177 -42.95 -22.96 -60.00
N GLU A 178 -42.03 -23.91 -59.84
CA GLU A 178 -41.13 -24.00 -58.68
C GLU A 178 -40.15 -22.80 -58.62
N ILE A 179 -39.65 -22.34 -59.77
CA ILE A 179 -38.81 -21.14 -59.84
C ILE A 179 -39.61 -19.87 -59.50
N VAL A 180 -40.90 -19.79 -59.87
CA VAL A 180 -41.78 -18.70 -59.42
C VAL A 180 -41.94 -18.74 -57.90
N LYS A 181 -42.28 -19.90 -57.31
CA LYS A 181 -42.36 -20.05 -55.85
C LYS A 181 -41.07 -19.66 -55.14
N PHE A 182 -39.89 -19.99 -55.67
CA PHE A 182 -38.62 -19.61 -55.06
C PHE A 182 -38.35 -18.09 -55.11
N ILE A 183 -38.78 -17.42 -56.19
CA ILE A 183 -38.66 -15.96 -56.35
C ILE A 183 -39.71 -15.21 -55.50
N GLU A 184 -40.84 -15.83 -55.18
CA GLU A 184 -41.83 -15.30 -54.24
C GLU A 184 -41.47 -15.58 -52.77
N ALA A 185 -40.82 -16.70 -52.47
CA ALA A 185 -40.30 -17.03 -51.13
C ALA A 185 -39.02 -16.26 -50.73
N THR A 186 -38.49 -15.40 -51.61
CA THR A 186 -37.32 -14.53 -51.35
C THR A 186 -37.71 -13.04 -51.40
N LYS A 187 -38.90 -12.71 -50.91
CA LYS A 187 -39.59 -11.43 -51.17
C LYS A 187 -40.26 -10.80 -49.93
N GLU A 188 -39.50 -10.73 -48.85
CA GLU A 188 -39.63 -9.72 -47.77
C GLU A 188 -38.23 -9.08 -47.65
N SER A 189 -37.97 -7.77 -47.81
CA SER A 189 -38.65 -6.54 -47.38
C SER A 189 -38.60 -6.30 -45.88
N ASP A 190 -37.91 -5.23 -45.51
CA ASP A 190 -37.87 -4.63 -44.19
C ASP A 190 -39.28 -4.30 -43.67
N GLU A 191 -39.59 -4.61 -42.41
CA GLU A 191 -40.28 -3.73 -41.43
C GLU A 191 -40.47 -4.42 -40.06
N ASP A 192 -39.92 -3.78 -39.01
CA ASP A 192 -40.31 -3.66 -37.59
C ASP A 192 -40.89 -4.78 -36.68
N SER A 193 -40.47 -4.69 -35.40
CA SER A 193 -41.24 -4.87 -34.14
C SER A 193 -41.40 -6.27 -33.46
N ASP A 194 -40.69 -6.41 -32.33
CA ASP A 194 -41.16 -6.81 -30.97
C ASP A 194 -41.90 -8.15 -30.65
N ALA A 195 -42.05 -8.37 -29.33
CA ALA A 195 -43.03 -9.22 -28.62
C ALA A 195 -42.85 -10.77 -28.59
N ASP A 196 -42.05 -11.21 -27.61
CA ASP A 196 -42.49 -11.99 -26.42
C ASP A 196 -43.11 -13.42 -26.48
N GLU A 197 -42.94 -14.08 -25.32
CA GLU A 197 -43.77 -15.12 -24.67
C GLU A 197 -43.90 -16.58 -25.17
N PHE A 198 -43.60 -17.50 -24.23
CA PHE A 198 -44.20 -18.84 -24.07
C PHE A 198 -44.05 -19.20 -22.56
N PHE A 199 -45.10 -19.28 -21.72
CA PHE A 199 -46.16 -20.32 -21.59
C PHE A 199 -45.61 -21.76 -21.32
N ASP A 200 -46.14 -22.66 -20.48
CA ASP A 200 -47.18 -22.64 -19.39
C ASP A 200 -47.17 -24.03 -18.66
N ALA A 201 -47.82 -24.34 -17.52
CA ALA A 201 -48.25 -23.59 -16.32
C ALA A 201 -48.81 -24.57 -15.22
N GLU A 202 -48.69 -24.19 -13.94
CA GLU A 202 -49.50 -24.64 -12.75
C GLU A 202 -49.59 -26.16 -12.42
N GLU A 203 -50.16 -26.66 -11.30
CA GLU A 203 -50.75 -26.09 -10.05
C GLU A 203 -49.94 -26.65 -8.82
N ALA A 204 -50.35 -26.94 -7.57
CA ALA A 204 -51.62 -26.92 -6.85
C ALA A 204 -51.49 -26.58 -5.34
N ALA A 205 -52.61 -26.18 -4.70
CA ALA A 205 -52.66 -25.72 -3.30
C ALA A 205 -53.12 -26.75 -2.24
N SER A 206 -52.84 -26.50 -0.94
CA SER A 206 -53.88 -26.29 0.12
C SER A 206 -53.35 -26.32 1.58
N ASP A 207 -54.09 -25.66 2.49
CA ASP A 207 -53.72 -25.42 3.91
C ASP A 207 -54.00 -26.57 4.91
N LYS A 208 -53.38 -26.51 6.11
CA LYS A 208 -54.10 -26.36 7.40
C LYS A 208 -53.23 -26.00 8.62
N LYS A 209 -53.89 -25.77 9.77
CA LYS A 209 -53.42 -25.05 10.98
C LYS A 209 -53.25 -25.95 12.22
N ALA A 210 -52.69 -25.36 13.29
CA ALA A 210 -52.98 -25.58 14.73
C ALA A 210 -52.43 -26.88 15.40
N ASN A 211 -52.15 -26.93 16.71
CA ASN A 211 -51.77 -25.93 17.76
C ASN A 211 -51.20 -26.70 18.99
N ASP A 212 -51.00 -26.03 20.14
CA ASP A 212 -50.78 -26.59 21.52
C ASP A 212 -49.37 -27.23 21.74
N SER A 213 -48.55 -26.95 22.77
CA SER A 213 -48.67 -26.88 24.26
C SER A 213 -48.74 -28.27 24.94
N GLU A 214 -48.11 -28.58 26.08
CA GLU A 214 -47.63 -27.76 27.23
C GLU A 214 -46.22 -28.13 27.78
N ASP A 215 -45.87 -27.59 28.96
CA ASP A 215 -44.63 -27.71 29.76
C ASP A 215 -44.62 -28.93 30.73
N LEU A 216 -43.47 -29.21 31.38
CA LEU A 216 -43.30 -29.50 32.83
C LEU A 216 -42.03 -30.32 33.18
N THR A 217 -41.06 -29.66 33.86
CA THR A 217 -40.42 -30.01 35.17
C THR A 217 -40.17 -31.50 35.59
N THR A 218 -39.13 -31.92 36.34
CA THR A 218 -38.22 -31.23 37.30
C THR A 218 -37.07 -32.17 37.78
N ASN A 219 -36.02 -31.60 38.42
CA ASN A 219 -35.21 -32.19 39.53
C ASN A 219 -34.29 -33.43 39.24
N LYS A 220 -33.10 -33.64 39.87
CA LYS A 220 -32.27 -32.84 40.80
C LYS A 220 -30.82 -33.41 40.93
N GLU A 221 -30.01 -32.71 41.75
CA GLU A 221 -28.88 -33.19 42.59
C GLU A 221 -27.42 -33.16 42.08
N THR A 222 -26.51 -33.04 43.05
CA THR A 222 -25.10 -32.62 42.95
C THR A 222 -24.21 -33.52 43.84
N PRO A 223 -22.90 -33.61 43.58
CA PRO A 223 -21.91 -33.01 44.51
C PRO A 223 -20.76 -32.30 43.74
N ALA A 224 -20.06 -31.26 44.22
CA ALA A 224 -19.35 -31.08 45.51
C ALA A 224 -18.16 -32.07 45.67
N ASN A 225 -16.95 -31.71 46.11
CA ASN A 225 -16.39 -30.46 46.61
C ASN A 225 -14.84 -30.48 46.47
N ALA A 226 -14.18 -29.34 46.22
CA ALA A 226 -12.73 -29.19 46.34
C ALA A 226 -12.38 -27.74 46.72
N LYS A 227 -11.49 -27.54 47.70
CA LYS A 227 -11.07 -26.21 48.19
C LYS A 227 -9.68 -25.81 47.67
N PRO A 228 -9.40 -24.52 47.43
CA PRO A 228 -8.04 -24.00 47.32
C PRO A 228 -7.30 -24.05 48.66
N GLN A 229 -5.97 -23.96 48.62
CA GLN A 229 -5.14 -23.63 49.77
C GLN A 229 -4.77 -22.13 49.74
N GLU A 230 -4.46 -21.57 50.90
CA GLU A 230 -4.09 -20.16 51.10
C GLU A 230 -2.58 -19.98 50.91
N GLU A 231 -2.18 -18.94 50.18
CA GLU A 231 -0.83 -18.35 50.27
C GLU A 231 -0.93 -16.94 50.88
N ALA A 232 0.16 -16.48 51.50
CA ALA A 232 0.15 -15.30 52.37
C ALA A 232 0.17 -13.98 51.58
N PRO A 233 -0.39 -12.88 52.14
CA PRO A 233 -0.43 -11.59 51.45
C PRO A 233 0.95 -10.90 51.40
N GLU A 234 1.35 -10.47 50.21
CA GLU A 234 2.36 -9.42 50.04
C GLU A 234 1.72 -8.02 50.21
N ASP A 235 2.56 -6.99 50.38
CA ASP A 235 2.15 -5.67 50.89
C ASP A 235 1.46 -4.81 49.80
N GLU A 236 0.17 -5.05 49.56
CA GLU A 236 -0.64 -4.28 48.60
C GLU A 236 -0.82 -2.81 49.03
N SER A 237 0.07 -1.94 48.52
CA SER A 237 -0.24 -0.52 48.36
C SER A 237 -1.50 -0.38 47.48
N LEU A 238 -2.60 0.08 48.09
CA LEU A 238 -3.96 0.07 47.50
C LEU A 238 -4.00 0.70 46.09
N ILE A 239 -4.11 -0.16 45.06
CA ILE A 239 -4.23 0.28 43.67
C ILE A 239 -5.65 0.82 43.45
N VAL A 240 -5.78 2.10 43.10
CA VAL A 240 -7.07 2.81 42.95
C VAL A 240 -7.71 2.52 41.59
N ILE A 241 -8.08 1.26 41.35
CA ILE A 241 -8.62 0.77 40.07
C ILE A 241 -10.09 1.19 39.92
N SER A 242 -10.47 1.84 38.80
CA SER A 242 -11.87 2.18 38.51
C SER A 242 -12.65 0.99 37.94
N SER A 243 -13.99 0.99 38.08
CA SER A 243 -14.83 -0.13 37.60
C SER A 243 -14.61 -0.49 36.12
N PRO A 244 -14.47 0.46 35.17
CA PRO A 244 -14.12 0.14 33.78
C PRO A 244 -12.73 -0.50 33.62
N GLN A 245 -11.75 -0.10 34.43
CA GLN A 245 -10.42 -0.73 34.44
C GLN A 245 -10.49 -2.17 34.98
N VAL A 246 -11.31 -2.43 36.02
CA VAL A 246 -11.55 -3.79 36.54
C VAL A 246 -12.24 -4.66 35.49
N GLU A 247 -13.26 -4.14 34.82
CA GLU A 247 -13.99 -4.84 33.76
C GLU A 247 -13.06 -5.18 32.58
N LYS A 248 -12.28 -4.21 32.09
CA LYS A 248 -11.28 -4.43 31.02
C LYS A 248 -10.19 -5.42 31.45
N LYS A 249 -9.68 -5.35 32.69
CA LYS A 249 -8.73 -6.34 33.22
C LYS A 249 -9.32 -7.75 33.23
N ASN A 250 -10.55 -7.90 33.72
CA ASN A 250 -11.24 -9.19 33.76
C ASN A 250 -11.55 -9.72 32.35
N GLN A 251 -11.87 -8.85 31.39
CA GLN A 251 -11.99 -9.22 29.98
C GLN A 251 -10.66 -9.77 29.43
N LEU A 252 -9.56 -9.03 29.57
CA LEU A 252 -8.25 -9.44 29.07
C LEU A 252 -7.80 -10.79 29.66
N LEU A 253 -8.03 -11.01 30.96
CA LEU A 253 -7.74 -12.30 31.61
C LEU A 253 -8.64 -13.44 31.11
N LYS A 254 -9.96 -13.19 30.98
CA LYS A 254 -10.93 -14.17 30.47
C LYS A 254 -10.66 -14.59 29.02
N GLU A 255 -10.16 -13.67 28.20
CA GLU A 255 -9.78 -13.92 26.81
C GLU A 255 -8.38 -14.54 26.66
N GLY A 256 -7.69 -14.86 27.76
CA GLY A 256 -6.39 -15.55 27.73
C GLY A 256 -5.22 -14.69 27.21
N SER A 257 -5.34 -13.36 27.27
CA SER A 257 -4.45 -12.39 26.58
C SER A 257 -2.96 -12.44 26.92
N PHE A 258 -2.57 -13.23 27.91
CA PHE A 258 -1.19 -13.37 28.39
C PHE A 258 -0.68 -14.82 28.35
N VAL A 259 -1.50 -15.77 27.88
CA VAL A 259 -1.13 -17.18 27.77
C VAL A 259 -0.07 -17.35 26.68
N GLY A 260 0.97 -18.13 26.96
CA GLY A 260 2.14 -18.26 26.09
C GLY A 260 3.22 -17.18 26.32
N TYR A 261 2.94 -16.15 27.12
CA TYR A 261 3.88 -15.08 27.49
C TYR A 261 4.49 -15.29 28.89
N GLU A 262 4.55 -16.54 29.38
CA GLU A 262 5.18 -16.92 30.65
C GLU A 262 6.72 -17.00 30.56
N ASP A 263 7.27 -17.16 29.35
CA ASP A 263 8.71 -17.22 29.11
C ASP A 263 9.42 -15.87 29.39
N PRO A 264 10.64 -15.87 29.95
CA PRO A 264 11.39 -14.65 30.23
C PRO A 264 11.75 -13.88 28.96
N VAL A 265 11.66 -12.56 29.06
CA VAL A 265 11.87 -11.59 27.97
C VAL A 265 13.26 -11.76 27.33
N ARG A 266 13.31 -11.88 25.98
CA ARG A 266 14.57 -12.03 25.24
C ARG A 266 15.47 -10.80 25.38
N THR A 267 16.64 -10.99 25.99
CA THR A 267 17.64 -9.93 26.24
C THR A 267 18.73 -9.80 25.18
N LYS A 268 18.93 -10.81 24.32
CA LYS A 268 19.90 -10.78 23.22
C LYS A 268 19.46 -11.57 21.99
N LEU A 269 20.12 -11.33 20.85
CA LEU A 269 19.99 -12.15 19.64
C LEU A 269 20.91 -13.39 19.70
N ALA A 270 20.79 -14.28 18.71
CA ALA A 270 21.74 -15.37 18.47
C ALA A 270 23.03 -14.88 17.77
N LEU A 271 22.97 -13.71 17.13
CA LEU A 271 24.09 -13.01 16.52
C LEU A 271 24.68 -12.00 17.52
N ASP A 272 26.00 -12.02 17.75
CA ASP A 272 26.66 -11.10 18.68
C ASP A 272 27.08 -9.77 18.02
N GLU A 273 27.48 -9.76 16.74
CA GLU A 273 27.89 -8.55 16.00
C GLU A 273 27.19 -8.40 14.62
N ASP A 274 26.93 -7.15 14.20
CA ASP A 274 26.35 -6.83 12.90
C ASP A 274 27.37 -6.98 11.77
N ASN A 275 27.44 -8.18 11.19
CA ASN A 275 28.37 -8.57 10.14
C ASN A 275 27.90 -8.22 8.70
N ARG A 276 26.90 -7.35 8.54
CA ARG A 276 26.41 -6.93 7.21
C ARG A 276 27.49 -6.18 6.41
N PRO A 277 27.55 -6.35 5.08
CA PRO A 277 28.48 -5.60 4.24
C PRO A 277 28.14 -4.10 4.27
N LYS A 278 29.15 -3.26 4.57
CA LYS A 278 29.02 -1.80 4.75
C LYS A 278 28.86 -1.05 3.43
N ILE A 279 27.77 -1.33 2.71
CA ILE A 279 27.40 -0.70 1.45
C ILE A 279 26.78 0.68 1.75
N GLY A 280 27.31 1.75 1.16
CA GLY A 280 26.78 3.10 1.37
C GLY A 280 25.38 3.28 0.77
N LEU A 281 24.43 3.82 1.54
CA LEU A 281 23.01 3.94 1.14
C LEU A 281 22.79 4.65 -0.21
N TRP A 282 23.57 5.70 -0.50
CA TRP A 282 23.55 6.38 -1.80
C TRP A 282 23.87 5.46 -2.98
N SER A 283 24.77 4.48 -2.82
CA SER A 283 25.17 3.58 -3.91
C SER A 283 24.03 2.69 -4.41
N VAL A 284 23.03 2.43 -3.56
CA VAL A 284 21.78 1.74 -3.91
C VAL A 284 20.71 2.74 -4.32
N LEU A 285 20.48 3.80 -3.56
CA LEU A 285 19.40 4.76 -3.85
C LEU A 285 19.60 5.59 -5.13
N LYS A 286 20.84 5.75 -5.62
CA LYS A 286 21.13 6.47 -6.88
C LYS A 286 20.44 5.88 -8.12
N SER A 287 20.11 4.59 -8.12
CA SER A 287 19.33 3.95 -9.19
C SER A 287 17.81 4.02 -8.99
N MET A 288 17.37 4.52 -7.83
CA MET A 288 15.98 4.52 -7.36
C MET A 288 15.37 5.93 -7.26
N VAL A 289 16.12 6.96 -7.63
CA VAL A 289 15.64 8.36 -7.71
C VAL A 289 14.38 8.40 -8.59
N GLY A 290 13.30 9.01 -8.09
CA GLY A 290 12.05 9.21 -8.86
C GLY A 290 11.24 7.93 -9.15
N GLN A 291 11.62 6.77 -8.63
CA GLN A 291 10.83 5.53 -8.75
C GLN A 291 9.87 5.35 -7.57
N ASP A 292 8.79 4.59 -7.79
CA ASP A 292 7.86 4.16 -6.73
C ASP A 292 8.55 3.16 -5.79
N LEU A 293 8.95 3.67 -4.62
CA LEU A 293 9.71 2.94 -3.61
C LEU A 293 8.95 1.76 -2.98
N THR A 294 7.62 1.69 -3.13
CA THR A 294 6.82 0.54 -2.66
C THR A 294 7.04 -0.69 -3.54
N LYS A 295 7.41 -0.49 -4.82
CA LYS A 295 7.69 -1.55 -5.79
C LYS A 295 9.13 -2.05 -5.76
N LEU A 296 10.02 -1.40 -5.02
CA LEU A 296 11.46 -1.69 -5.04
C LEU A 296 11.93 -2.58 -3.89
N THR A 297 12.64 -3.65 -4.26
CA THR A 297 13.36 -4.54 -3.36
C THR A 297 14.77 -4.02 -3.10
N LEU A 298 15.01 -3.43 -1.93
CA LEU A 298 16.38 -3.23 -1.43
C LEU A 298 17.06 -4.59 -1.20
N PRO A 299 18.40 -4.67 -1.29
CA PRO A 299 19.16 -5.84 -0.84
C PRO A 299 18.93 -6.10 0.66
N VAL A 300 18.94 -7.37 1.08
CA VAL A 300 18.68 -7.75 2.48
C VAL A 300 19.62 -7.07 3.49
N SER A 301 20.85 -6.71 3.09
CA SER A 301 21.79 -5.93 3.92
C SER A 301 21.26 -4.55 4.35
N PHE A 302 20.29 -3.99 3.62
CA PHE A 302 19.63 -2.72 3.98
C PHE A 302 18.36 -2.91 4.81
N ASN A 303 17.94 -4.15 5.06
CA ASN A 303 16.84 -4.44 5.96
C ASN A 303 17.30 -4.43 7.43
N GLU A 304 16.34 -4.43 8.35
CA GLU A 304 16.50 -4.87 9.74
C GLU A 304 15.61 -6.11 9.96
N PRO A 305 15.92 -7.01 10.92
CA PRO A 305 15.17 -8.24 11.15
C PRO A 305 13.83 -8.04 11.89
N THR A 306 13.13 -6.94 11.60
CA THR A 306 11.78 -6.62 12.11
C THR A 306 10.82 -6.38 10.95
N SER A 307 9.58 -6.90 11.06
CA SER A 307 8.47 -6.54 10.16
C SER A 307 8.01 -5.10 10.44
N LEU A 308 7.37 -4.42 9.48
CA LEU A 308 6.76 -3.11 9.74
C LEU A 308 5.71 -3.19 10.87
N LEU A 309 5.00 -4.32 10.96
CA LEU A 309 4.08 -4.64 12.06
C LEU A 309 4.75 -4.54 13.43
N GLN A 310 5.98 -5.06 13.54
CA GLN A 310 6.80 -4.99 14.75
C GLN A 310 7.34 -3.57 14.98
N ARG A 311 7.74 -2.83 13.93
CA ARG A 311 8.13 -1.42 14.08
C ARG A 311 7.01 -0.55 14.63
N VAL A 312 5.75 -0.84 14.29
CA VAL A 312 4.60 -0.14 14.88
C VAL A 312 4.42 -0.49 16.36
N SER A 313 4.65 -1.74 16.76
CA SER A 313 4.59 -2.11 18.19
C SER A 313 5.64 -1.41 19.06
N GLU A 314 6.68 -0.79 18.49
CA GLU A 314 7.63 0.05 19.25
C GLU A 314 6.99 1.35 19.77
N ASP A 315 5.84 1.77 19.23
CA ASP A 315 5.09 2.93 19.74
C ASP A 315 4.75 2.81 21.24
N ILE A 316 4.62 1.57 21.75
CA ILE A 316 4.30 1.27 23.15
C ILE A 316 5.52 0.92 24.02
N GLU A 317 6.76 1.17 23.57
CA GLU A 317 7.98 1.02 24.39
C GLU A 317 7.91 1.83 25.71
N TYR A 318 7.20 2.96 25.70
CA TYR A 318 7.03 3.87 26.85
C TYR A 318 5.57 3.94 27.34
N SER A 319 4.81 2.85 27.21
CA SER A 319 3.38 2.80 27.58
C SER A 319 3.07 3.22 29.02
N HIS A 320 4.02 3.06 29.94
CA HIS A 320 3.90 3.48 31.35
C HIS A 320 3.58 4.99 31.52
N ILE A 321 3.84 5.83 30.52
CA ILE A 321 3.43 7.24 30.51
C ILE A 321 1.89 7.35 30.50
N LEU A 322 1.18 6.43 29.84
CA LEU A 322 -0.28 6.36 29.81
C LEU A 322 -0.85 5.83 31.14
N ASP A 323 -0.19 4.84 31.75
CA ASP A 323 -0.56 4.35 33.08
C ASP A 323 -0.43 5.45 34.14
N GLN A 324 0.58 6.31 34.02
CA GLN A 324 0.72 7.54 34.82
C GLN A 324 -0.35 8.58 34.46
N ALA A 325 -0.64 8.79 33.17
CA ALA A 325 -1.68 9.74 32.73
C ALA A 325 -3.04 9.44 33.36
N ALA A 326 -3.44 8.16 33.43
CA ALA A 326 -4.70 7.74 34.05
C ALA A 326 -4.83 8.09 35.55
N THR A 327 -3.72 8.35 36.26
CA THR A 327 -3.72 8.72 37.69
C THR A 327 -4.04 10.19 37.98
N PHE A 328 -4.00 11.08 36.97
CA PHE A 328 -4.12 12.53 37.20
C PHE A 328 -5.54 13.04 37.01
N GLU A 329 -6.07 13.78 37.98
CA GLU A 329 -7.42 14.39 37.92
C GLU A 329 -7.53 15.54 36.89
N ASP A 330 -6.48 16.36 36.74
CA ASP A 330 -6.41 17.47 35.76
C ASP A 330 -6.32 16.92 34.33
N SER A 331 -7.37 17.06 33.52
CA SER A 331 -7.42 16.62 32.11
C SER A 331 -6.32 17.27 31.24
N SER A 332 -5.91 18.49 31.58
CA SER A 332 -4.80 19.16 30.90
C SER A 332 -3.43 18.60 31.29
N LEU A 333 -3.31 17.97 32.47
CA LEU A 333 -2.14 17.19 32.87
C LEU A 333 -2.14 15.79 32.23
N ARG A 334 -3.31 15.15 32.09
CA ARG A 334 -3.45 13.92 31.27
C ARG A 334 -3.03 14.18 29.82
N MET A 335 -3.51 15.27 29.21
CA MET A 335 -3.09 15.73 27.89
C MET A 335 -1.57 15.99 27.79
N LEU A 336 -0.94 16.57 28.82
CA LEU A 336 0.51 16.77 28.86
C LEU A 336 1.28 15.43 28.76
N TYR A 337 0.82 14.40 29.47
CA TYR A 337 1.44 13.07 29.46
C TYR A 337 1.14 12.30 28.18
N VAL A 338 -0.09 12.32 27.67
CA VAL A 338 -0.44 11.74 26.37
C VAL A 338 0.40 12.37 25.25
N ALA A 339 0.54 13.71 25.22
CA ALA A 339 1.39 14.39 24.24
C ALA A 339 2.87 13.97 24.36
N ALA A 340 3.41 13.85 25.58
CA ALA A 340 4.77 13.34 25.79
C ALA A 340 4.94 11.88 25.34
N PHE A 341 3.95 11.01 25.57
CA PHE A 341 3.94 9.65 25.03
C PHE A 341 4.01 9.65 23.50
N THR A 342 3.17 10.43 22.80
CA THR A 342 3.21 10.52 21.33
C THR A 342 4.55 10.99 20.76
N ALA A 343 5.36 11.71 21.55
CA ALA A 343 6.70 12.17 21.18
C ALA A 343 7.82 11.18 21.56
N SER A 344 7.62 10.35 22.59
CA SER A 344 8.60 9.32 23.02
C SER A 344 8.82 8.22 21.98
N MET A 345 7.80 7.93 21.16
CA MET A 345 7.80 6.91 20.10
C MET A 345 9.00 7.03 19.15
N TYR A 346 9.49 8.25 18.89
CA TYR A 346 10.54 8.50 17.92
C TYR A 346 11.96 8.18 18.42
N ALA A 347 12.14 7.90 19.72
CA ALA A 347 13.46 7.58 20.26
C ALA A 347 14.07 6.32 19.60
N SER A 348 13.25 5.30 19.31
CA SER A 348 13.68 4.03 18.71
C SER A 348 14.13 4.15 17.24
N THR A 349 13.76 5.23 16.54
CA THR A 349 14.10 5.45 15.12
C THR A 349 15.52 5.97 14.92
N THR A 350 16.12 6.56 15.96
CA THR A 350 17.53 6.97 15.94
C THR A 350 18.45 5.79 15.62
N ASN A 351 19.53 6.04 14.88
CA ASN A 351 20.55 5.05 14.48
C ASN A 351 20.03 3.80 13.73
N ARG A 352 18.76 3.75 13.31
CA ARG A 352 18.13 2.64 12.56
C ARG A 352 17.66 3.09 11.18
N VAL A 353 18.63 3.40 10.31
CA VAL A 353 18.40 3.72 8.89
C VAL A 353 18.33 2.43 8.03
N SER A 354 17.71 1.39 8.56
CA SER A 354 17.45 0.13 7.86
C SER A 354 15.95 -0.01 7.60
N LYS A 355 15.57 -0.63 6.49
CA LYS A 355 14.15 -0.79 6.10
C LYS A 355 13.57 -2.02 6.83
N PRO A 356 12.45 -1.92 7.57
CA PRO A 356 11.77 -3.11 8.07
C PRO A 356 11.26 -3.97 6.91
N PHE A 357 11.00 -5.26 7.17
CA PHE A 357 10.34 -6.11 6.17
C PHE A 357 8.95 -5.56 5.86
N ASN A 358 8.67 -5.34 4.56
CA ASN A 358 7.33 -5.00 4.11
C ASN A 358 6.42 -6.22 4.38
N PRO A 359 5.33 -6.08 5.16
CA PRO A 359 4.53 -7.24 5.54
C PRO A 359 3.79 -7.84 4.35
N LEU A 360 3.55 -9.15 4.41
CA LEU A 360 2.67 -9.82 3.47
C LEU A 360 1.21 -9.42 3.75
N LEU A 361 0.34 -9.47 2.74
CA LEU A 361 -1.09 -9.20 2.91
C LEU A 361 -1.70 -10.28 3.81
N GLY A 362 -2.30 -9.89 4.94
CA GLY A 362 -2.73 -10.82 5.98
C GLY A 362 -1.58 -11.43 6.80
N GLU A 363 -0.39 -10.82 6.79
CA GLU A 363 0.58 -11.01 7.87
C GLU A 363 0.04 -10.36 9.15
N THR A 364 0.20 -11.03 10.28
CA THR A 364 -0.22 -10.54 11.60
C THR A 364 0.99 -10.37 12.52
N PHE A 365 0.83 -9.61 13.59
CA PHE A 365 1.78 -9.65 14.71
C PHE A 365 1.05 -9.41 16.03
N GLU A 366 1.25 -10.32 16.99
CA GLU A 366 0.76 -10.19 18.37
C GLU A 366 1.90 -9.95 19.36
N TYR A 367 1.66 -9.22 20.46
CA TYR A 367 2.62 -9.05 21.56
C TYR A 367 1.90 -8.69 22.85
N ALA A 368 2.14 -9.45 23.93
CA ALA A 368 1.56 -9.16 25.24
C ALA A 368 2.63 -9.00 26.33
N ARG A 369 2.26 -8.29 27.40
CA ARG A 369 3.11 -8.03 28.56
C ARG A 369 2.33 -8.15 29.86
N THR A 370 2.76 -9.09 30.68
CA THR A 370 2.21 -9.36 32.02
C THR A 370 2.55 -8.25 33.01
N ASP A 371 3.79 -7.73 32.96
CA ASP A 371 4.26 -6.59 33.75
C ASP A 371 3.59 -5.27 33.35
N GLY A 372 3.43 -5.03 32.04
CA GLY A 372 2.67 -3.89 31.50
C GLY A 372 1.15 -4.07 31.49
N GLN A 373 0.64 -5.26 31.85
CA GLN A 373 -0.76 -5.68 31.76
C GLN A 373 -1.46 -5.32 30.43
N TYR A 374 -0.76 -5.41 29.29
CA TYR A 374 -1.33 -5.07 27.97
C TYR A 374 -1.19 -6.19 26.93
N ARG A 375 -2.08 -6.17 25.92
CA ARG A 375 -1.92 -6.89 24.66
C ARG A 375 -1.89 -5.92 23.47
N PHE A 376 -1.14 -6.29 22.44
CA PHE A 376 -1.02 -5.61 21.16
C PHE A 376 -1.31 -6.61 20.03
N PHE A 377 -2.08 -6.21 19.04
CA PHE A 377 -2.32 -6.95 17.81
C PHE A 377 -2.27 -6.02 16.59
N THR A 378 -1.80 -6.53 15.45
CA THR A 378 -1.87 -5.83 14.17
C THR A 378 -1.97 -6.80 12.99
N GLU A 379 -2.64 -6.35 11.93
CA GLU A 379 -2.72 -7.06 10.64
C GLU A 379 -2.36 -6.12 9.49
N GLN A 380 -1.65 -6.64 8.48
CA GLN A 380 -1.45 -5.98 7.21
C GLN A 380 -2.70 -6.07 6.31
N VAL A 381 -3.67 -5.21 6.59
CA VAL A 381 -4.98 -5.16 5.91
C VAL A 381 -4.93 -4.73 4.44
N SER A 382 -3.86 -4.05 4.00
CA SER A 382 -3.62 -3.75 2.57
C SER A 382 -2.14 -3.78 2.20
N HIS A 383 -1.86 -4.10 0.93
CA HIS A 383 -0.49 -4.14 0.37
C HIS A 383 -0.28 -3.15 -0.79
N HIS A 384 -1.34 -2.54 -1.34
CA HIS A 384 -1.24 -1.42 -2.30
C HIS A 384 -2.43 -0.45 -2.13
N PRO A 385 -2.26 0.70 -1.43
CA PRO A 385 -1.08 1.08 -0.64
C PRO A 385 -0.83 0.11 0.53
N PRO A 386 0.39 0.02 1.05
CA PRO A 386 0.68 -0.76 2.25
C PRO A 386 0.02 -0.09 3.47
N ILE A 387 -0.91 -0.81 4.12
CA ILE A 387 -1.60 -0.37 5.33
C ILE A 387 -1.59 -1.50 6.35
N SER A 388 -1.15 -1.20 7.58
CA SER A 388 -1.35 -2.04 8.76
C SER A 388 -2.38 -1.40 9.68
N ALA A 389 -3.32 -2.18 10.21
CA ALA A 389 -4.27 -1.73 11.25
C ALA A 389 -3.82 -2.29 12.61
N THR A 390 -3.91 -1.50 13.68
CA THR A 390 -3.46 -1.91 15.03
C THR A 390 -4.56 -1.79 16.08
N TRP A 391 -4.47 -2.65 17.10
CA TRP A 391 -5.31 -2.62 18.28
C TRP A 391 -4.48 -3.01 19.51
N THR A 392 -4.49 -2.17 20.54
CA THR A 392 -3.73 -2.38 21.79
C THR A 392 -4.63 -2.09 22.97
N GLU A 393 -4.58 -2.93 23.99
CA GLU A 393 -5.52 -2.90 25.12
C GLU A 393 -4.82 -3.18 26.45
N SER A 394 -5.05 -2.31 27.43
CA SER A 394 -4.61 -2.36 28.83
C SER A 394 -5.82 -2.05 29.73
N PRO A 395 -5.86 -2.47 31.01
CA PRO A 395 -6.87 -2.00 31.96
C PRO A 395 -7.08 -0.49 31.93
N LYS A 396 -5.99 0.30 31.89
CA LYS A 396 -6.04 1.77 32.00
C LYS A 396 -6.19 2.52 30.68
N TRP A 397 -5.84 1.91 29.56
CA TRP A 397 -5.84 2.59 28.25
C TRP A 397 -5.96 1.62 27.08
N ASP A 398 -6.49 2.09 25.95
CA ASP A 398 -6.39 1.43 24.65
C ASP A 398 -5.60 2.32 23.68
N PHE A 399 -4.88 1.73 22.72
CA PHE A 399 -4.11 2.45 21.69
C PHE A 399 -4.27 1.76 20.33
N TYR A 400 -4.80 2.47 19.34
CA TYR A 400 -5.16 1.89 18.04
C TYR A 400 -5.04 2.91 16.91
N GLY A 401 -4.89 2.43 15.67
CA GLY A 401 -4.74 3.32 14.53
C GLY A 401 -4.36 2.64 13.23
N GLU A 402 -3.99 3.48 12.27
CA GLU A 402 -3.63 3.09 10.90
C GLU A 402 -2.16 3.42 10.62
N CYS A 403 -1.32 2.39 10.43
CA CYS A 403 0.00 2.56 9.84
C CYS A 403 -0.13 2.57 8.30
N ASN A 404 -0.45 3.76 7.78
CA ASN A 404 -0.49 4.06 6.35
C ASN A 404 0.58 5.11 6.06
N VAL A 405 1.60 4.69 5.30
CA VAL A 405 2.85 5.43 5.13
C VAL A 405 3.14 5.62 3.65
N ASP A 406 3.18 6.88 3.21
CA ASP A 406 3.72 7.24 1.90
C ASP A 406 5.23 7.54 2.03
N SER A 407 6.00 7.28 0.97
CA SER A 407 7.45 7.38 0.99
C SER A 407 8.01 7.77 -0.37
N SER A 408 8.85 8.80 -0.40
CA SER A 408 9.44 9.33 -1.63
C SER A 408 10.92 9.69 -1.45
N PHE A 409 11.73 9.43 -2.49
CA PHE A 409 13.16 9.76 -2.51
C PHE A 409 13.43 10.79 -3.63
N ASN A 410 13.84 11.99 -3.24
CA ASN A 410 14.01 13.13 -4.15
C ASN A 410 15.44 13.23 -4.76
N GLY A 411 16.34 12.30 -4.41
CA GLY A 411 17.75 12.31 -4.80
C GLY A 411 18.70 12.75 -3.69
N ARG A 412 18.25 13.55 -2.71
CA ARG A 412 19.04 14.05 -1.57
C ARG A 412 18.53 13.52 -0.22
N THR A 413 17.21 13.44 -0.05
CA THR A 413 16.54 12.96 1.17
C THR A 413 15.41 11.98 0.86
N PHE A 414 15.15 11.07 1.81
CA PHE A 414 14.05 10.11 1.76
C PHE A 414 12.97 10.57 2.73
N ALA A 415 11.85 11.09 2.22
CA ALA A 415 10.74 11.59 3.02
C ALA A 415 9.72 10.48 3.29
N VAL A 416 9.18 10.45 4.51
CA VAL A 416 8.22 9.48 5.02
C VAL A 416 7.04 10.24 5.64
N GLN A 417 5.85 10.07 5.06
CA GLN A 417 4.63 10.75 5.51
C GLN A 417 3.66 9.76 6.15
N HIS A 418 3.15 10.09 7.33
CA HIS A 418 2.16 9.28 8.04
C HIS A 418 0.75 9.78 7.73
N LEU A 419 0.05 9.06 6.86
CA LEU A 419 -1.28 9.43 6.39
C LEU A 419 -2.37 9.05 7.39
N GLY A 420 -2.17 7.96 8.12
CA GLY A 420 -3.16 7.41 9.05
C GLY A 420 -3.38 8.23 10.32
N LEU A 421 -4.53 8.01 10.96
CA LEU A 421 -4.93 8.64 12.21
C LEU A 421 -4.75 7.66 13.37
N TRP A 422 -4.28 8.17 14.51
CA TRP A 422 -3.98 7.40 15.71
C TRP A 422 -4.84 7.85 16.88
N TYR A 423 -5.19 6.90 17.73
CA TYR A 423 -6.08 7.08 18.87
C TYR A 423 -5.48 6.49 20.14
N ILE A 424 -5.70 7.19 21.26
CA ILE A 424 -5.53 6.64 22.62
C ILE A 424 -6.84 6.87 23.34
N THR A 425 -7.33 5.87 24.04
CA THR A 425 -8.46 6.00 24.95
C THR A 425 -7.96 5.79 26.37
N ILE A 426 -8.18 6.75 27.28
CA ILE A 426 -7.78 6.68 28.69
C ILE A 426 -9.00 6.41 29.57
N ARG A 427 -8.88 5.45 30.49
CA ARG A 427 -9.83 5.20 31.57
C ARG A 427 -9.21 5.70 32.88
N PRO A 428 -9.66 6.84 33.44
CA PRO A 428 -9.10 7.36 34.70
C PRO A 428 -9.33 6.46 35.91
N ASP A 429 -8.51 6.65 36.95
CA ASP A 429 -8.58 5.93 38.23
C ASP A 429 -9.83 6.30 39.05
N HIS A 430 -10.25 5.44 40.00
CA HIS A 430 -11.60 5.48 40.62
C HIS A 430 -11.95 6.81 41.31
N ASN A 431 -10.95 7.54 41.81
CA ASN A 431 -11.13 8.83 42.46
C ASN A 431 -11.42 9.99 41.48
N ILE A 432 -11.33 9.76 40.17
CA ILE A 432 -11.51 10.79 39.13
C ILE A 432 -12.90 10.64 38.50
N SER A 433 -13.80 11.59 38.78
CA SER A 433 -15.19 11.59 38.30
C SER A 433 -15.37 11.97 36.81
N VAL A 434 -14.38 11.64 35.96
CA VAL A 434 -14.39 11.94 34.52
C VAL A 434 -14.63 10.64 33.75
N PRO A 435 -15.53 10.62 32.74
CA PRO A 435 -15.69 9.44 31.88
C PRO A 435 -14.43 9.14 31.07
N GLU A 436 -14.46 8.00 30.38
CA GLU A 436 -13.42 7.59 29.43
C GLU A 436 -13.12 8.67 28.37
N GLU A 437 -11.83 8.92 28.13
CA GLU A 437 -11.34 10.02 27.30
C GLU A 437 -10.64 9.55 26.04
N THR A 438 -11.17 9.91 24.87
CA THR A 438 -10.55 9.58 23.58
C THR A 438 -9.73 10.74 23.05
N TYR A 439 -8.46 10.45 22.78
CA TYR A 439 -7.46 11.34 22.19
C TYR A 439 -7.17 10.93 20.75
N SER A 440 -6.87 11.87 19.85
CA SER A 440 -6.35 11.53 18.50
C SER A 440 -5.28 12.49 17.99
N TRP A 441 -4.37 11.98 17.16
CA TRP A 441 -3.33 12.75 16.46
C TRP A 441 -2.88 12.04 15.17
N LYS A 442 -2.14 12.76 14.31
CA LYS A 442 -1.32 12.15 13.24
C LYS A 442 0.16 12.28 13.61
N LYS A 443 0.98 11.30 13.23
CA LYS A 443 2.44 11.33 13.47
C LYS A 443 3.10 12.43 12.60
N PRO A 444 4.24 13.02 13.03
CA PRO A 444 4.98 13.99 12.22
C PRO A 444 5.62 13.29 11.03
N ASN A 445 6.10 14.07 10.06
CA ASN A 445 6.85 13.51 8.93
C ASN A 445 8.26 13.14 9.38
N ASN A 446 8.77 12.00 8.90
CA ASN A 446 10.17 11.63 9.07
C ASN A 446 10.93 11.94 7.76
N THR A 447 12.21 12.25 7.86
CA THR A 447 13.08 12.42 6.69
C THR A 447 14.46 11.83 6.98
N VAL A 448 14.93 10.93 6.10
CA VAL A 448 16.34 10.52 6.13
C VAL A 448 17.17 11.57 5.42
N ILE A 449 17.97 12.30 6.20
CA ILE A 449 18.96 13.29 5.76
C ILE A 449 20.35 12.65 5.69
N GLY A 450 21.37 13.38 5.22
CA GLY A 450 22.78 12.95 5.28
C GLY A 450 23.18 11.80 4.33
N ILE A 451 22.28 11.37 3.43
CA ILE A 451 22.46 10.22 2.53
C ILE A 451 23.67 10.41 1.60
N LEU A 452 23.81 11.60 0.99
CA LEU A 452 24.93 11.93 0.09
C LEU A 452 26.25 12.06 0.87
N MET A 453 26.20 12.59 2.09
CA MET A 453 27.35 12.78 2.98
C MET A 453 27.84 11.48 3.66
N GLY A 454 27.30 10.31 3.28
CA GLY A 454 27.65 9.00 3.85
C GLY A 454 27.27 8.79 5.32
N LYS A 455 26.60 9.76 5.94
CA LYS A 455 26.18 9.76 7.36
C LYS A 455 24.66 9.92 7.44
N PRO A 456 23.88 8.92 6.99
CA PRO A 456 22.44 9.05 6.96
C PRO A 456 21.85 9.07 8.37
N GLN A 457 20.86 9.93 8.60
CA GLN A 457 20.23 10.13 9.90
C GLN A 457 18.71 10.29 9.71
N VAL A 458 17.92 9.71 10.62
CA VAL A 458 16.47 9.98 10.69
C VAL A 458 16.25 11.31 11.44
N ASP A 459 15.58 12.24 10.78
CA ASP A 459 15.04 13.46 11.36
C ASP A 459 13.50 13.38 11.41
N ASN A 460 12.88 14.05 12.39
CA ASN A 460 11.43 14.08 12.59
C ASN A 460 11.00 15.53 12.72
N SER A 461 10.06 15.97 11.87
CA SER A 461 9.74 17.40 11.74
C SER A 461 8.29 17.70 11.35
N GLY A 462 7.89 18.94 11.64
CA GLY A 462 6.54 19.46 11.42
C GLY A 462 5.71 19.56 12.70
N ASP A 463 4.46 19.99 12.54
CA ASP A 463 3.54 20.23 13.64
C ASP A 463 2.56 19.05 13.81
N VAL A 464 2.31 18.66 15.06
CA VAL A 464 1.34 17.62 15.42
C VAL A 464 0.34 18.19 16.42
N LYS A 465 -0.96 18.06 16.12
CA LYS A 465 -2.02 18.37 17.08
C LYS A 465 -2.55 17.08 17.71
N VAL A 466 -2.45 17.00 19.04
CA VAL A 466 -3.13 15.99 19.86
C VAL A 466 -4.42 16.64 20.40
N THR A 467 -5.58 15.99 20.24
CA THR A 467 -6.88 16.53 20.67
C THR A 467 -7.61 15.51 21.54
N ASN A 468 -8.09 15.92 22.73
CA ASN A 468 -9.02 15.14 23.56
C ASN A 468 -10.46 15.53 23.15
N HIS A 469 -11.22 14.55 22.64
CA HIS A 469 -12.58 14.76 22.13
C HIS A 469 -13.63 14.81 23.24
N THR A 470 -13.31 14.31 24.45
CA THR A 470 -14.21 14.29 25.61
C THR A 470 -14.22 15.62 26.36
N THR A 471 -13.06 16.29 26.50
CA THR A 471 -12.95 17.59 27.22
C THR A 471 -12.82 18.80 26.31
N GLY A 472 -12.34 18.61 25.07
CA GLY A 472 -11.96 19.70 24.15
C GLY A 472 -10.56 20.26 24.39
N ASP A 473 -9.79 19.72 25.34
CA ASP A 473 -8.39 20.09 25.55
C ASP A 473 -7.52 19.63 24.36
N TYR A 474 -6.44 20.35 24.06
CA TYR A 474 -5.52 20.00 22.97
C TYR A 474 -4.07 20.38 23.26
N CYS A 475 -3.14 19.63 22.67
CA CYS A 475 -1.72 19.97 22.65
C CYS A 475 -1.27 20.23 21.21
N MET A 476 -0.55 21.34 21.01
CA MET A 476 0.27 21.54 19.82
C MET A 476 1.69 21.09 20.13
N LEU A 477 2.23 20.17 19.32
CA LEU A 477 3.62 19.74 19.33
C LEU A 477 4.32 20.28 18.09
N HIS A 478 5.54 20.76 18.27
CA HIS A 478 6.38 21.36 17.23
C HIS A 478 7.71 20.60 17.17
N TYR A 479 7.91 19.81 16.12
CA TYR A 479 9.15 19.07 15.87
C TYR A 479 10.04 19.88 14.93
N LYS A 480 11.19 20.32 15.44
CA LYS A 480 12.10 21.19 14.68
C LYS A 480 12.94 20.38 13.70
N ALA A 481 12.81 20.70 12.42
CA ALA A 481 13.64 20.10 11.38
C ALA A 481 15.14 20.36 11.60
N HIS A 482 15.96 19.38 11.24
CA HIS A 482 17.40 19.48 11.28
C HIS A 482 17.91 20.53 10.28
N GLY A 483 18.34 21.68 10.79
CA GLY A 483 19.03 22.70 9.99
C GLY A 483 20.43 22.28 9.59
N TRP A 484 21.13 23.09 8.79
CA TRP A 484 22.53 22.83 8.42
C TRP A 484 23.48 22.78 9.63
N THR A 485 23.10 23.42 10.75
CA THR A 485 23.78 23.28 12.04
C THR A 485 23.03 22.31 12.96
N SER A 486 23.78 21.47 13.68
CA SER A 486 23.24 20.51 14.65
C SER A 486 22.58 21.15 15.88
N ALA A 487 22.63 22.47 16.02
CA ALA A 487 22.13 23.25 17.16
C ALA A 487 20.58 23.27 17.32
N GLY A 488 19.85 22.61 16.41
CA GLY A 488 18.41 22.36 16.54
C GLY A 488 18.00 20.89 16.38
N ALA A 489 18.97 19.97 16.30
CA ALA A 489 18.70 18.56 16.07
C ALA A 489 17.88 17.94 17.21
N TYR A 490 16.93 17.07 16.86
CA TYR A 490 16.07 16.34 17.81
C TYR A 490 15.13 17.20 18.69
N GLU A 491 15.11 18.53 18.53
CA GLU A 491 14.34 19.44 19.37
C GLU A 491 12.82 19.27 19.18
N VAL A 492 12.10 19.06 20.28
CA VAL A 492 10.63 19.08 20.33
C VAL A 492 10.16 20.05 21.40
N ARG A 493 9.13 20.84 21.08
CA ARG A 493 8.41 21.70 22.03
C ARG A 493 6.92 21.38 21.95
N GLY A 494 6.16 21.71 23.00
CA GLY A 494 4.72 21.63 22.94
C GLY A 494 4.00 22.47 23.96
N GLU A 495 2.74 22.77 23.66
CA GLU A 495 1.89 23.68 24.42
C GLU A 495 0.51 23.05 24.60
N VAL A 496 0.07 22.89 25.85
CA VAL A 496 -1.25 22.34 26.18
C VAL A 496 -2.20 23.48 26.49
N PHE A 497 -3.33 23.47 25.79
CA PHE A 497 -4.43 24.40 25.93
C PHE A 497 -5.68 23.66 26.42
N ASN A 498 -6.52 24.35 27.19
CA ASN A 498 -7.86 23.86 27.45
C ASN A 498 -8.81 24.18 26.29
N LYS A 499 -10.04 23.67 26.36
CA LYS A 499 -11.14 23.97 25.41
C LYS A 499 -11.38 25.47 25.14
N ASP A 500 -11.06 26.35 26.09
CA ASP A 500 -11.25 27.80 25.99
C ASP A 500 -10.05 28.51 25.35
N GLY A 501 -9.07 27.75 24.83
CA GLY A 501 -7.83 28.28 24.24
C GLY A 501 -6.82 28.80 25.27
N LYS A 502 -7.03 28.56 26.58
CA LYS A 502 -6.10 28.99 27.63
C LYS A 502 -4.94 28.00 27.75
N LYS A 503 -3.71 28.48 27.53
CA LYS A 503 -2.48 27.69 27.72
C LYS A 503 -2.27 27.37 29.20
N LEU A 504 -2.19 26.08 29.56
CA LEU A 504 -2.11 25.58 30.94
C LEU A 504 -0.78 24.89 31.26
N TRP A 505 -0.19 24.18 30.31
CA TRP A 505 1.11 23.53 30.45
C TRP A 505 1.97 23.75 29.19
N VAL A 506 3.28 23.60 29.35
CA VAL A 506 4.22 23.53 28.24
C VAL A 506 5.19 22.36 28.47
N LEU A 507 5.59 21.71 27.38
CA LEU A 507 6.58 20.64 27.36
C LEU A 507 7.73 20.97 26.42
N GLY A 508 8.88 20.36 26.62
CA GLY A 508 9.97 20.45 25.65
C GLY A 508 11.22 19.66 26.06
N GLY A 509 12.08 19.41 25.08
CA GLY A 509 13.30 18.64 25.23
C GLY A 509 13.78 18.12 23.88
N HIS A 510 14.33 16.90 23.86
CA HIS A 510 14.78 16.23 22.64
C HIS A 510 14.12 14.85 22.53
N TRP A 511 13.49 14.56 21.40
CA TRP A 511 12.68 13.33 21.21
C TRP A 511 13.51 12.03 21.17
N ASN A 512 14.84 12.14 21.22
CA ASN A 512 15.77 11.01 21.33
C ASN A 512 16.37 10.82 22.74
N ASP A 513 16.08 11.70 23.70
CA ASP A 513 16.76 11.72 25.01
C ASP A 513 15.84 11.97 26.21
N SER A 514 15.10 13.07 26.21
CA SER A 514 14.29 13.49 27.37
C SER A 514 13.26 14.57 27.04
N ILE A 515 12.12 14.52 27.72
CA ILE A 515 11.04 15.52 27.64
C ILE A 515 10.66 15.97 29.06
N TYR A 516 10.59 17.29 29.24
CA TYR A 516 10.28 17.95 30.51
C TYR A 516 8.96 18.72 30.43
N GLY A 517 8.20 18.74 31.53
CA GLY A 517 6.98 19.52 31.71
C GLY A 517 7.16 20.75 32.60
N LYS A 518 6.27 21.73 32.45
CA LYS A 518 6.14 22.91 33.32
C LYS A 518 4.70 23.45 33.31
N LYS A 519 4.14 23.80 34.48
CA LYS A 519 2.85 24.54 34.56
C LYS A 519 3.03 25.99 34.11
N VAL A 520 2.07 26.52 33.36
CA VAL A 520 2.05 27.94 32.97
C VAL A 520 1.57 28.79 34.15
N THR A 521 2.38 29.77 34.56
CA THR A 521 2.09 30.68 35.68
C THR A 521 2.10 32.15 35.22
N ALA A 522 1.45 33.03 35.97
CA ALA A 522 1.19 34.42 35.57
C ALA A 522 2.47 35.28 35.35
N ARG A 523 3.62 34.88 35.91
CA ARG A 523 4.93 35.48 35.60
C ARG A 523 5.48 34.84 34.33
N GLY A 524 4.82 35.15 33.21
CA GLY A 524 4.96 34.47 31.93
C GLY A 524 6.40 34.30 31.47
N GLY A 525 6.72 33.09 30.99
CA GLY A 525 8.02 32.76 30.42
C GLY A 525 7.94 31.45 29.65
N GLU A 526 8.20 31.54 28.35
CA GLU A 526 8.32 30.43 27.40
C GLU A 526 9.34 29.37 27.88
N LEU A 527 9.26 28.14 27.38
CA LEU A 527 10.27 27.11 27.66
C LEU A 527 11.56 27.37 26.88
N THR A 528 12.37 28.32 27.33
CA THR A 528 13.71 28.53 26.79
C THR A 528 14.61 27.33 27.08
N LEU A 529 15.18 26.78 26.00
CA LEU A 529 15.96 25.54 26.01
C LEU A 529 17.35 25.73 26.64
N ASP A 530 17.84 26.97 26.70
CA ASP A 530 19.11 27.30 27.36
C ASP A 530 19.15 26.86 28.83
N ARG A 531 17.96 26.78 29.47
CA ARG A 531 17.76 26.24 30.82
C ARG A 531 17.45 24.74 30.85
N ILE A 532 17.93 23.95 29.90
CA ILE A 532 17.90 22.47 29.95
C ILE A 532 19.19 21.89 30.55
N LYS A 533 20.32 22.61 30.48
CA LYS A 533 21.63 22.14 30.98
C LYS A 533 21.74 21.98 32.51
N THR A 534 20.66 22.18 33.26
CA THR A 534 20.57 22.05 34.73
C THR A 534 19.81 20.77 35.13
N ALA A 535 20.15 19.64 34.49
CA ALA A 535 19.33 18.42 34.51
C ALA A 535 19.24 17.72 35.89
N ASN A 536 20.24 17.88 36.76
CA ASN A 536 20.41 17.10 38.00
C ASN A 536 19.44 17.46 39.15
N SER A 537 18.35 18.18 38.88
CA SER A 537 17.38 18.61 39.91
C SER A 537 15.92 18.62 39.41
N ALA A 538 15.66 18.06 38.23
CA ALA A 538 14.32 17.98 37.64
C ALA A 538 13.58 16.67 37.97
N THR A 539 14.07 15.89 38.94
CA THR A 539 13.45 14.64 39.41
C THR A 539 12.17 14.88 40.22
N GLY A 540 11.35 13.84 40.34
CA GLY A 540 10.00 13.91 40.93
C GLY A 540 8.92 14.26 39.90
N GLY A 541 7.67 13.88 40.20
CA GLY A 541 6.50 14.03 39.31
C GLY A 541 5.98 15.48 39.14
N PRO A 542 4.74 15.65 38.65
CA PRO A 542 4.19 16.95 38.24
C PRO A 542 4.23 18.04 39.31
N LYS A 543 4.62 19.26 38.90
CA LYS A 543 4.79 20.42 39.79
C LYS A 543 3.93 21.60 39.34
N LEU A 544 3.08 22.09 40.25
CA LEU A 544 2.10 23.15 40.00
C LEU A 544 2.66 24.58 40.18
N ASP A 545 3.85 24.71 40.78
CA ASP A 545 4.53 25.98 41.06
C ASP A 545 5.15 26.65 39.81
N GLY A 546 5.19 25.95 38.68
CA GLY A 546 5.83 26.40 37.44
C GLY A 546 7.33 26.09 37.37
N SER A 547 7.85 25.26 38.27
CA SER A 547 9.16 24.60 38.10
C SER A 547 9.12 23.54 36.98
N LYS A 548 10.30 23.04 36.59
CA LYS A 548 10.43 21.94 35.61
C LYS A 548 10.40 20.58 36.32
N PHE A 549 9.78 19.60 35.67
CA PHE A 549 9.86 18.19 36.05
C PHE A 549 10.09 17.32 34.81
N LEU A 550 10.75 16.18 34.98
CA LEU A 550 10.91 15.17 33.94
C LEU A 550 9.57 14.46 33.70
N ILE A 551 9.14 14.34 32.45
CA ILE A 551 8.00 13.48 32.07
C ILE A 551 8.53 12.14 31.54
N TRP A 552 9.52 12.18 30.65
CA TRP A 552 10.05 11.00 29.97
C TRP A 552 11.56 11.12 29.75
N LYS A 553 12.24 9.96 29.79
CA LYS A 553 13.65 9.76 29.46
C LYS A 553 13.75 8.54 28.54
N ALA A 554 14.54 8.62 27.48
CA ALA A 554 14.82 7.47 26.63
C ALA A 554 15.57 6.37 27.40
N ASN A 555 15.21 5.11 27.17
CA ASN A 555 15.90 3.95 27.70
C ASN A 555 17.37 3.92 27.23
N GLU A 556 18.27 3.39 28.06
CA GLU A 556 19.66 3.16 27.63
C GLU A 556 19.69 2.17 26.46
N ARG A 557 20.41 2.51 25.39
CA ARG A 557 20.47 1.69 24.19
C ARG A 557 21.55 0.60 24.35
N PRO A 558 21.20 -0.69 24.21
CA PRO A 558 22.16 -1.77 24.33
C PRO A 558 23.04 -1.84 23.06
N SER A 559 24.28 -2.30 23.22
CA SER A 559 25.18 -2.59 22.10
C SER A 559 24.83 -3.96 21.51
N VAL A 560 23.89 -3.99 20.57
CA VAL A 560 23.40 -5.19 19.88
C VAL A 560 23.35 -4.99 18.36
N PRO A 561 23.37 -6.06 17.55
CA PRO A 561 23.24 -5.95 16.10
C PRO A 561 21.99 -5.16 15.65
N PHE A 562 22.08 -4.55 14.47
CA PHE A 562 21.01 -3.71 13.89
C PHE A 562 20.60 -2.49 14.74
N ASN A 563 21.34 -2.15 15.81
CA ASN A 563 21.06 -1.05 16.76
C ASN A 563 19.67 -1.14 17.42
N LEU A 564 19.13 -2.33 17.67
CA LEU A 564 17.80 -2.49 18.29
C LEU A 564 17.73 -1.88 19.71
N THR A 565 16.56 -1.40 20.13
CA THR A 565 16.31 -1.04 21.54
C THR A 565 16.10 -2.32 22.37
N LEU A 566 16.19 -2.23 23.71
CA LEU A 566 15.85 -3.35 24.59
C LEU A 566 14.44 -3.89 24.32
N PHE A 567 13.51 -3.02 23.96
CA PHE A 567 12.15 -3.40 23.58
C PHE A 567 12.11 -4.08 22.21
N ALA A 568 12.75 -3.51 21.19
CA ALA A 568 12.77 -4.08 19.84
C ALA A 568 13.44 -5.47 19.77
N LEU A 569 14.41 -5.77 20.65
CA LEU A 569 14.98 -7.11 20.83
C LEU A 569 13.93 -8.17 21.18
N THR A 570 12.89 -7.80 21.93
CA THR A 570 11.86 -8.74 22.42
C THR A 570 10.91 -9.21 21.31
N LEU A 571 10.58 -8.33 20.38
CA LEU A 571 9.39 -8.44 19.52
C LEU A 571 9.42 -9.70 18.65
N ASN A 572 10.58 -9.98 18.06
CA ASN A 572 10.78 -11.11 17.17
C ASN A 572 11.31 -12.36 17.89
N ALA A 573 11.31 -12.40 19.23
CA ALA A 573 11.56 -13.64 19.97
C ALA A 573 10.50 -14.69 19.63
N LEU A 574 10.86 -15.97 19.68
CA LEU A 574 9.95 -17.11 19.49
C LEU A 574 10.06 -18.06 20.70
N PRO A 575 9.48 -17.72 21.86
CA PRO A 575 9.61 -18.51 23.08
C PRO A 575 8.84 -19.83 22.99
N PRO A 576 9.34 -20.95 23.58
CA PRO A 576 8.68 -22.26 23.48
C PRO A 576 7.23 -22.29 23.96
N HIS A 577 6.86 -21.52 24.99
CA HIS A 577 5.49 -21.49 25.50
C HIS A 577 4.54 -20.68 24.61
N LEU A 578 5.05 -19.74 23.81
CA LEU A 578 4.26 -18.93 22.89
C LEU A 578 3.91 -19.67 21.59
N VAL A 579 4.83 -20.49 21.07
CA VAL A 579 4.72 -21.18 19.76
C VAL A 579 3.37 -21.90 19.54
N PRO A 580 2.76 -22.61 20.51
CA PRO A 580 1.48 -23.30 20.32
C PRO A 580 0.27 -22.39 20.09
N TYR A 581 0.36 -21.11 20.47
CA TYR A 581 -0.74 -20.15 20.42
C TYR A 581 -0.69 -19.24 19.19
N LEU A 582 0.51 -19.01 18.63
CA LEU A 582 0.71 -18.12 17.49
C LEU A 582 -0.12 -18.54 16.25
N ALA A 583 -0.80 -17.56 15.65
CA ALA A 583 -1.40 -17.74 14.33
C ALA A 583 -0.30 -18.07 13.27
N PRO A 584 -0.56 -18.93 12.26
CA PRO A 584 0.39 -19.21 11.17
C PRO A 584 0.80 -18.01 10.30
N THR A 585 0.20 -16.84 10.56
CA THR A 585 0.45 -15.54 9.93
C THR A 585 1.36 -14.61 10.75
N ASP A 586 1.73 -14.97 11.98
CA ASP A 586 2.54 -14.12 12.87
C ASP A 586 3.97 -13.88 12.33
N SER A 587 4.43 -12.62 12.37
CA SER A 587 5.76 -12.23 11.87
C SER A 587 6.93 -13.04 12.47
N ARG A 588 6.81 -13.62 13.68
CA ARG A 588 7.89 -14.46 14.24
C ARG A 588 8.15 -15.74 13.45
N LEU A 589 7.12 -16.24 12.77
CA LEU A 589 7.16 -17.44 11.93
C LEU A 589 7.65 -17.14 10.50
N ARG A 590 7.86 -15.86 10.18
CA ARG A 590 8.27 -15.40 8.84
C ARG A 590 9.72 -15.82 8.52
N PRO A 591 9.95 -16.70 7.52
CA PRO A 591 11.22 -17.40 7.36
C PRO A 591 12.35 -16.51 6.81
N ASP A 592 12.05 -15.54 5.94
CA ASP A 592 13.04 -14.59 5.43
C ASP A 592 13.55 -13.64 6.52
N GLN A 593 12.66 -13.20 7.39
CA GLN A 593 13.02 -12.37 8.54
C GLN A 593 13.81 -13.16 9.59
N ARG A 594 13.40 -14.41 9.91
CA ARG A 594 14.13 -15.27 10.85
C ARG A 594 15.54 -15.60 10.36
N ALA A 595 15.68 -15.95 9.08
CA ALA A 595 17.00 -16.20 8.47
C ALA A 595 17.89 -14.95 8.55
N MET A 596 17.34 -13.74 8.34
CA MET A 596 18.11 -12.50 8.51
C MET A 596 18.55 -12.26 9.96
N GLU A 597 17.69 -12.52 10.94
CA GLU A 597 18.03 -12.35 12.37
C GLU A 597 19.20 -13.27 12.81
N ASN A 598 19.27 -14.46 12.22
CA ASN A 598 20.35 -15.44 12.42
C ASN A 598 21.63 -15.13 11.62
N GLY A 599 21.65 -14.10 10.76
CA GLY A 599 22.76 -13.81 9.85
C GLY A 599 22.82 -14.70 8.59
N GLU A 600 21.79 -15.51 8.33
CA GLU A 600 21.68 -16.42 7.19
C GLU A 600 21.23 -15.68 5.91
N TYR A 601 21.97 -14.64 5.50
CA TYR A 601 21.50 -13.63 4.52
C TYR A 601 21.10 -14.19 3.13
N ASP A 602 21.81 -15.17 2.59
CA ASP A 602 21.48 -15.76 1.28
C ASP A 602 20.16 -16.54 1.33
N LYS A 603 19.93 -17.28 2.42
CA LYS A 603 18.67 -17.95 2.71
C LYS A 603 17.54 -16.94 2.94
N ALA A 604 17.82 -15.84 3.64
CA ALA A 604 16.88 -14.75 3.81
C ALA A 604 16.45 -14.14 2.45
N ALA A 605 17.41 -13.91 1.54
CA ALA A 605 17.12 -13.41 0.19
C ALA A 605 16.30 -14.41 -0.64
N ALA A 606 16.64 -15.70 -0.60
CA ALA A 606 15.90 -16.76 -1.29
C ALA A 606 14.46 -16.91 -0.77
N GLU A 607 14.28 -16.95 0.55
CA GLU A 607 12.95 -17.02 1.19
C GLU A 607 12.12 -15.77 0.91
N LYS A 608 12.74 -14.59 0.93
CA LYS A 608 12.06 -13.31 0.62
C LYS A 608 11.51 -13.32 -0.80
N HIS A 609 12.31 -13.79 -1.76
CA HIS A 609 11.84 -13.99 -3.13
C HIS A 609 10.68 -15.00 -3.20
N ARG A 610 10.81 -16.14 -2.50
CA ARG A 610 9.78 -17.19 -2.46
C ARG A 610 8.44 -16.69 -1.93
N VAL A 611 8.41 -15.94 -0.83
CA VAL A 611 7.16 -15.42 -0.24
C VAL A 611 6.55 -14.29 -1.08
N GLU A 612 7.37 -13.39 -1.64
CA GLU A 612 6.87 -12.34 -2.55
C GLU A 612 6.25 -12.94 -3.83
N VAL A 613 6.87 -13.97 -4.42
CA VAL A 613 6.33 -14.66 -5.60
C VAL A 613 5.02 -15.39 -5.26
N LYS A 614 4.94 -16.07 -4.10
CA LYS A 614 3.70 -16.68 -3.59
C LYS A 614 2.57 -15.63 -3.49
N GLN A 615 2.86 -14.46 -2.92
CA GLN A 615 1.90 -13.36 -2.80
C GLN A 615 1.46 -12.80 -4.17
N ARG A 616 2.40 -12.52 -5.07
CA ARG A 616 2.10 -12.05 -6.45
C ARG A 616 1.21 -13.05 -7.20
N ALA A 617 1.46 -14.36 -7.05
CA ALA A 617 0.64 -15.41 -7.64
C ALA A 617 -0.77 -15.50 -7.01
N ALA A 618 -0.89 -15.35 -5.69
CA ALA A 618 -2.18 -15.33 -5.00
C ALA A 618 -3.04 -14.13 -5.45
N LYS A 619 -2.45 -12.92 -5.53
CA LYS A 619 -3.12 -11.71 -6.05
C LYS A 619 -3.67 -11.93 -7.47
N LYS A 620 -2.83 -12.44 -8.38
CA LYS A 620 -3.25 -12.75 -9.77
C LYS A 620 -4.41 -13.75 -9.82
N LYS A 621 -4.42 -14.80 -8.98
CA LYS A 621 -5.53 -15.77 -8.89
C LYS A 621 -6.82 -15.12 -8.36
N GLY A 622 -6.73 -14.26 -7.35
CA GLY A 622 -7.87 -13.53 -6.78
C GLY A 622 -8.56 -12.61 -7.79
N THR A 623 -7.78 -11.79 -8.52
CA THR A 623 -8.31 -10.93 -9.59
C THR A 623 -8.98 -11.75 -10.70
N LYS A 624 -8.38 -12.89 -11.09
CA LYS A 624 -8.94 -13.75 -12.15
C LYS A 624 -10.26 -14.43 -11.72
N ARG A 625 -10.42 -14.78 -10.44
CA ARG A 625 -11.70 -15.29 -9.90
C ARG A 625 -12.82 -14.24 -9.90
N ARG A 626 -12.53 -13.01 -9.45
CA ARG A 626 -13.55 -11.93 -9.45
C ARG A 626 -14.07 -11.65 -10.87
N ARG A 627 -13.18 -11.57 -11.87
CA ARG A 627 -13.51 -11.44 -13.31
C ARG A 627 -14.24 -12.65 -13.96
N ILE A 628 -14.61 -13.67 -13.19
CA ILE A 628 -15.42 -14.82 -13.64
C ILE A 628 -16.78 -14.86 -12.90
N GLN A 629 -16.96 -13.99 -11.90
CA GLN A 629 -18.20 -13.82 -11.13
C GLN A 629 -18.89 -12.47 -11.44
N THR A 630 -18.30 -11.69 -12.35
CA THR A 630 -18.79 -10.42 -12.92
C THR A 630 -18.73 -10.54 -14.43
#